data_AF-A0A7Y3YL14-F1
#
_entry.id   AF-A0A7Y3YL14-F1
#
_cell.length_a   1.000
_cell.length_b   1.000
_cell.length_c   1.000
_cell.angle_alpha   90.00
_cell.angle_beta   90.00
_cell.angle_gamma   90.00
#
_symmetry.space_group_name_H-M   'P 1'
#
loop_
_entity.id
_entity.type
_entity.pdbx_description
1 polymer ?
#
loop_
_entity_poly.entity_id
_entity_poly.type
_entity_poly.pdbx_seq_one_letter_code
_entity_poly.pdbx_strand_id
1 'polypeptide(L)'
;MERKRSSWQFNAISVVLLATLFSGCKSGHENNDENTPDPGSTPSVVEISLPNSISFSEPSSGSSTRSITVSLSEALPEDLTLTISTSDVTTRSDGTFKNYDAISSQNVKISAGATSADLPLNLVNNNLYEGNKTLHYSISADNNTNYTLSNERTVVTINDSDTQPTISFSNDLSTVVEGDSVVQQAVLSHYTSQDVTLTLTQNGIAAPEDFIVDISGLALKLPAETLSTNITFTARDDSFDEGGESVIYTIASVGNATINSNKNTLAFYIPGQKNFNDTGYVTYFDGTDYDSVTPPSSHPNQDADFGLDVTNGDEHSDGEYGFRYTKLDAHGNRLTPSATDWRCVRGEHTGLYIEAKQAPIALPSQSEVDTWVKNHKDDPDANPYPWDSQSSSWRSASYTYTWYDSDNTTNGGYAGAPNDLLYSAGPISSQCAYINDGSGSNYCNTASYIDSLNSRSICGITDWRLPSPVEARSFINFNVGSVPAGTVDFFPNLGERLFTHSSSVKQDGSARCIDSQNGELELCNKNIAGSTGIVAVSGGIE
;
A
#
# COMPACT_ATOMS: atom_id res chain seq x y z
N MET A 1 45.48 -6.74 -22.89
CA MET A 1 45.23 -7.95 -23.70
C MET A 1 43.81 -7.87 -24.20
N GLU A 2 43.59 -7.33 -25.40
CA GLU A 2 43.64 -8.00 -26.71
C GLU A 2 42.26 -8.49 -27.19
N ARG A 3 41.73 -7.73 -28.15
CA ARG A 3 40.94 -8.08 -29.35
C ARG A 3 40.15 -9.40 -29.35
N LYS A 4 38.86 -9.29 -29.72
CA LYS A 4 38.37 -9.76 -31.04
C LYS A 4 36.99 -9.19 -31.39
N ARG A 5 36.89 -8.74 -32.65
CA ARG A 5 35.64 -8.39 -33.35
C ARG A 5 34.87 -9.67 -33.71
N SER A 6 33.54 -9.59 -33.73
CA SER A 6 32.69 -10.51 -34.49
C SER A 6 31.49 -9.74 -35.05
N SER A 7 31.32 -9.83 -36.36
CA SER A 7 30.23 -9.28 -37.16
C SER A 7 29.34 -10.44 -37.62
N TRP A 8 28.02 -10.41 -37.39
CA TRP A 8 27.09 -11.31 -38.06
C TRP A 8 25.84 -10.57 -38.55
N GLN A 9 25.53 -10.85 -39.82
CA GLN A 9 24.48 -10.26 -40.64
C GLN A 9 23.15 -10.98 -40.43
N PHE A 10 22.03 -10.27 -40.53
CA PHE A 10 20.70 -10.87 -40.65
C PHE A 10 20.35 -11.06 -42.13
N ASN A 11 20.12 -12.32 -42.51
CA ASN A 11 19.62 -12.72 -43.83
C ASN A 11 18.10 -12.59 -43.89
N ALA A 12 17.63 -11.95 -44.96
CA ALA A 12 16.26 -12.08 -45.46
C ALA A 12 16.05 -13.48 -46.06
N ILE A 13 14.91 -14.10 -45.78
CA ILE A 13 14.48 -15.34 -46.43
C ILE A 13 13.24 -15.01 -47.28
N SER A 14 13.44 -15.07 -48.59
CA SER A 14 12.41 -15.21 -49.61
C SER A 14 11.98 -16.68 -49.70
N VAL A 15 10.68 -16.94 -49.90
CA VAL A 15 10.21 -18.22 -50.47
C VAL A 15 9.25 -17.92 -51.62
N VAL A 16 9.62 -18.46 -52.77
CA VAL A 16 8.91 -18.54 -54.04
C VAL A 16 7.86 -19.66 -53.97
N LEU A 17 6.68 -19.47 -54.58
CA LEU A 17 6.01 -20.59 -55.23
C LEU A 17 5.31 -20.17 -56.52
N LEU A 18 5.41 -21.08 -57.48
CA LEU A 18 5.27 -20.97 -58.92
C LEU A 18 3.89 -21.53 -59.34
N ALA A 19 3.20 -20.92 -60.30
CA ALA A 19 2.11 -21.57 -61.03
C ALA A 19 2.07 -21.14 -62.49
N THR A 20 1.91 -22.15 -63.34
CA THR A 20 2.25 -22.28 -64.75
C THR A 20 1.17 -21.79 -65.71
N LEU A 21 1.59 -21.18 -66.82
CA LEU A 21 0.81 -20.92 -68.03
C LEU A 21 0.63 -22.22 -68.84
N PHE A 22 -0.61 -22.53 -69.25
CA PHE A 22 -0.89 -23.45 -70.37
C PHE A 22 -1.67 -22.70 -71.44
N SER A 23 -0.98 -22.40 -72.55
CA SER A 23 -1.58 -22.02 -73.83
C SER A 23 -1.85 -23.30 -74.62
N GLY A 24 -3.13 -23.64 -74.83
CA GLY A 24 -3.55 -24.73 -75.68
C GLY A 24 -4.17 -24.20 -76.98
N CYS A 25 -3.40 -24.21 -78.07
CA CYS A 25 -3.95 -24.17 -79.43
C CYS A 25 -4.56 -25.54 -79.76
N LYS A 26 -5.79 -25.57 -80.30
CA LYS A 26 -6.28 -26.75 -81.02
C LYS A 26 -6.91 -26.36 -82.37
N SER A 27 -6.41 -27.08 -83.37
CA SER A 27 -6.66 -27.01 -84.81
C SER A 27 -8.13 -27.13 -85.19
N GLY A 28 -8.57 -26.31 -86.14
CA GLY A 28 -9.79 -26.49 -86.91
C GLY A 28 -9.68 -27.67 -87.89
N HIS A 29 -10.81 -28.32 -88.10
CA HIS A 29 -11.05 -29.28 -89.18
C HIS A 29 -12.32 -28.80 -89.90
N GLU A 30 -12.21 -28.56 -91.20
CA GLU A 30 -13.32 -28.19 -92.07
C GLU A 30 -14.30 -29.36 -92.20
N ASN A 31 -15.59 -29.08 -92.05
CA ASN A 31 -16.64 -29.78 -92.78
C ASN A 31 -17.71 -28.72 -93.12
N ASN A 32 -17.94 -28.55 -94.43
CA ASN A 32 -19.08 -27.84 -94.96
C ASN A 32 -20.35 -28.61 -94.61
N ASP A 33 -21.31 -27.96 -93.95
CA ASP A 33 -22.72 -28.22 -94.20
C ASP A 33 -23.59 -26.99 -93.82
N GLU A 34 -24.63 -26.86 -94.61
CA GLU A 34 -25.65 -25.83 -94.80
C GLU A 34 -25.95 -24.80 -93.69
N ASN A 35 -25.99 -23.55 -94.18
CA ASN A 35 -26.49 -22.33 -93.56
C ASN A 35 -27.95 -22.46 -93.08
N THR A 36 -28.16 -22.49 -91.78
CA THR A 36 -29.42 -22.08 -91.13
C THR A 36 -29.11 -20.93 -90.16
N PRO A 37 -29.72 -19.74 -90.29
CA PRO A 37 -29.55 -18.69 -89.29
C PRO A 37 -30.36 -19.05 -88.04
N ASP A 38 -29.66 -19.36 -86.95
CA ASP A 38 -30.23 -19.45 -85.61
C ASP A 38 -30.74 -18.05 -85.19
N PRO A 39 -31.95 -17.91 -84.64
CA PRO A 39 -32.52 -16.60 -84.36
C PRO A 39 -31.87 -16.02 -83.10
N GLY A 40 -31.19 -14.88 -83.30
CA GLY A 40 -30.69 -13.94 -82.30
C GLY A 40 -30.71 -14.38 -80.84
N SER A 41 -29.54 -14.74 -80.32
CA SER A 41 -29.28 -14.56 -78.90
C SER A 41 -29.49 -13.08 -78.57
N THR A 42 -30.56 -12.79 -77.83
CA THR A 42 -30.67 -11.52 -77.11
C THR A 42 -29.41 -11.39 -76.25
N PRO A 43 -28.64 -10.28 -76.31
CA PRO A 43 -27.48 -10.12 -75.46
C PRO A 43 -27.91 -10.29 -74.00
N SER A 44 -27.31 -11.25 -73.30
CA SER A 44 -27.47 -11.42 -71.86
C SER A 44 -26.99 -10.14 -71.18
N VAL A 45 -27.87 -9.48 -70.44
CA VAL A 45 -27.49 -8.31 -69.65
C VAL A 45 -26.61 -8.80 -68.50
N VAL A 46 -25.42 -8.20 -68.34
CA VAL A 46 -24.47 -8.65 -67.30
C VAL A 46 -25.04 -8.33 -65.92
N GLU A 47 -25.17 -9.35 -65.07
CA GLU A 47 -25.60 -9.16 -63.69
C GLU A 47 -24.40 -8.94 -62.77
N ILE A 48 -24.44 -7.87 -62.00
CA ILE A 48 -23.42 -7.50 -61.01
C ILE A 48 -23.98 -7.73 -59.62
N SER A 49 -23.27 -8.50 -58.82
CA SER A 49 -23.74 -8.88 -57.48
C SER A 49 -22.63 -8.81 -56.44
N LEU A 50 -22.99 -8.24 -55.29
CA LEU A 50 -22.31 -8.51 -54.02
C LEU A 50 -22.82 -9.83 -53.41
N PRO A 51 -22.04 -10.50 -52.54
CA PRO A 51 -22.56 -11.58 -51.71
C PRO A 51 -23.69 -11.06 -50.79
N ASN A 52 -24.61 -11.93 -50.37
CA ASN A 52 -25.69 -11.53 -49.45
C ASN A 52 -25.16 -11.08 -48.07
N SER A 53 -24.15 -11.78 -47.57
CA SER A 53 -23.48 -11.47 -46.31
C SER A 53 -22.03 -11.92 -46.34
N ILE A 54 -21.18 -11.22 -45.59
CA ILE A 54 -19.77 -11.58 -45.38
C ILE A 54 -19.40 -11.34 -43.93
N SER A 55 -18.39 -12.05 -43.43
CA SER A 55 -17.89 -11.87 -42.06
C SER A 55 -16.39 -11.72 -42.03
N PHE A 56 -15.91 -10.77 -41.25
CA PHE A 56 -14.50 -10.52 -40.99
C PHE A 56 -14.26 -10.50 -39.49
N SER A 57 -13.07 -10.93 -39.06
CA SER A 57 -12.62 -10.65 -37.69
C SER A 57 -12.01 -9.25 -37.63
N GLU A 58 -12.37 -8.53 -36.57
CA GLU A 58 -11.69 -7.31 -36.18
C GLU A 58 -10.18 -7.56 -36.04
N PRO A 59 -9.32 -6.63 -36.49
CA PRO A 59 -7.88 -6.78 -36.28
C PRO A 59 -7.53 -6.69 -34.80
N SER A 60 -6.56 -7.48 -34.35
CA SER A 60 -6.10 -7.45 -32.94
C SER A 60 -5.30 -6.19 -32.57
N SER A 61 -4.88 -5.38 -33.54
CA SER A 61 -4.22 -4.08 -33.33
C SER A 61 -4.24 -3.23 -34.60
N GLY A 62 -4.25 -1.90 -34.44
CA GLY A 62 -4.19 -0.96 -35.57
C GLY A 62 -5.39 -1.07 -36.50
N SER A 63 -5.14 -1.19 -37.81
CA SER A 63 -6.19 -1.35 -38.82
C SER A 63 -5.79 -2.37 -39.88
N SER A 64 -6.77 -2.93 -40.58
CA SER A 64 -6.55 -3.93 -41.62
C SER A 64 -7.61 -3.84 -42.72
N THR A 65 -7.16 -3.62 -43.96
CA THR A 65 -8.04 -3.63 -45.13
C THR A 65 -8.46 -5.05 -45.48
N ARG A 66 -9.78 -5.23 -45.65
CA ARG A 66 -10.43 -6.44 -46.15
C ARG A 66 -10.95 -6.20 -47.56
N SER A 67 -11.04 -7.29 -48.33
CA SER A 67 -11.57 -7.29 -49.69
C SER A 67 -12.96 -7.93 -49.71
N ILE A 68 -13.92 -7.23 -50.30
CA ILE A 68 -15.26 -7.74 -50.60
C ILE A 68 -15.32 -7.97 -52.11
N THR A 69 -15.44 -9.23 -52.53
CA THR A 69 -15.47 -9.57 -53.95
C THR A 69 -16.85 -9.25 -54.54
N VAL A 70 -16.88 -8.41 -55.58
CA VAL A 70 -18.04 -8.22 -56.45
C VAL A 70 -17.89 -9.13 -57.68
N SER A 71 -18.99 -9.77 -58.10
CA SER A 71 -18.99 -10.69 -59.25
C SER A 71 -19.87 -10.18 -60.38
N LEU A 72 -19.40 -10.39 -61.61
CA LEU A 72 -20.14 -10.14 -62.84
C LEU A 72 -20.48 -11.49 -63.48
N SER A 73 -21.71 -11.68 -63.96
CA SER A 73 -22.13 -12.92 -64.60
C SER A 73 -21.31 -13.24 -65.87
N GLU A 74 -20.84 -12.20 -66.56
CA GLU A 74 -19.96 -12.25 -67.73
C GLU A 74 -19.04 -11.01 -67.74
N ALA A 75 -17.95 -11.03 -68.51
CA ALA A 75 -17.02 -9.91 -68.58
C ALA A 75 -17.56 -8.77 -69.47
N LEU A 76 -17.42 -7.52 -69.03
CA LEU A 76 -17.77 -6.35 -69.84
C LEU A 76 -16.65 -5.99 -70.84
N PRO A 77 -16.99 -5.50 -72.04
CA PRO A 77 -16.01 -5.09 -73.06
C PRO A 77 -15.34 -3.74 -72.76
N GLU A 78 -15.92 -2.95 -71.86
CA GLU A 78 -15.41 -1.65 -71.41
C GLU A 78 -15.21 -1.64 -69.90
N ASP A 79 -14.41 -0.70 -69.41
CA ASP A 79 -14.18 -0.51 -67.98
C ASP A 79 -15.48 -0.08 -67.28
N LEU A 80 -15.77 -0.69 -66.13
CA LEU A 80 -16.90 -0.33 -65.28
C LEU A 80 -16.40 0.47 -64.07
N THR A 81 -17.10 1.55 -63.74
CA THR A 81 -16.86 2.30 -62.50
C THR A 81 -18.02 2.05 -61.54
N LEU A 82 -17.72 1.47 -60.38
CA LEU A 82 -18.65 1.33 -59.26
C LEU A 82 -18.37 2.42 -58.24
N THR A 83 -19.41 3.03 -57.68
CA THR A 83 -19.31 3.87 -56.49
C THR A 83 -19.71 3.06 -55.27
N ILE A 84 -18.78 2.89 -54.34
CA ILE A 84 -18.97 2.17 -53.08
C ILE A 84 -19.33 3.12 -51.94
N SER A 85 -20.14 2.65 -50.99
CA SER A 85 -20.49 3.37 -49.77
C SER A 85 -20.80 2.42 -48.62
N THR A 86 -20.67 2.91 -47.39
CA THR A 86 -20.96 2.17 -46.15
C THR A 86 -21.96 2.91 -45.29
N SER A 87 -22.79 2.18 -44.55
CA SER A 87 -23.64 2.75 -43.50
C SER A 87 -23.73 1.83 -42.29
N ASP A 88 -23.69 2.40 -41.10
CA ASP A 88 -23.82 1.66 -39.84
C ASP A 88 -25.16 0.93 -39.72
N VAL A 89 -25.11 -0.27 -39.12
CA VAL A 89 -26.30 -0.98 -38.63
C VAL A 89 -26.20 -1.15 -37.12
N THR A 90 -25.17 -1.86 -36.65
CA THR A 90 -24.79 -1.95 -35.24
C THR A 90 -23.33 -1.55 -34.97
N THR A 91 -22.55 -1.30 -36.03
CA THR A 91 -21.22 -0.69 -35.96
C THR A 91 -21.28 0.79 -35.60
N ARG A 92 -20.11 1.33 -35.23
CA ARG A 92 -19.83 2.76 -35.15
C ARG A 92 -18.79 3.12 -36.22
N SER A 93 -19.09 4.12 -37.04
CA SER A 93 -18.19 4.60 -38.10
C SER A 93 -17.33 5.81 -37.70
N ASP A 94 -17.54 6.37 -36.50
CA ASP A 94 -16.84 7.53 -35.96
C ASP A 94 -16.51 7.43 -34.45
N GLY A 95 -15.82 8.44 -33.91
CA GLY A 95 -15.45 8.50 -32.50
C GLY A 95 -14.34 7.53 -32.08
N THR A 96 -14.13 7.41 -30.76
CA THR A 96 -13.02 6.66 -30.15
C THR A 96 -13.08 5.17 -30.41
N PHE A 97 -14.29 4.59 -30.51
CA PHE A 97 -14.52 3.15 -30.64
C PHE A 97 -15.03 2.73 -32.02
N LYS A 98 -14.67 3.46 -33.09
CA LYS A 98 -15.11 3.10 -34.45
C LYS A 98 -14.59 1.73 -34.89
N ASN A 99 -15.43 0.97 -35.59
CA ASN A 99 -15.08 -0.38 -36.08
C ASN A 99 -14.38 -0.36 -37.45
N TYR A 100 -14.61 0.68 -38.24
CA TYR A 100 -14.13 0.75 -39.62
C TYR A 100 -13.98 2.20 -40.09
N ASP A 101 -13.25 2.41 -41.19
CA ASP A 101 -13.20 3.72 -41.84
C ASP A 101 -14.39 3.90 -42.78
N ALA A 102 -15.27 4.86 -42.45
CA ALA A 102 -16.47 5.14 -43.21
C ALA A 102 -16.17 5.54 -44.66
N ILE A 103 -16.90 4.96 -45.60
CA ILE A 103 -16.85 5.31 -47.01
C ILE A 103 -18.16 6.00 -47.37
N SER A 104 -18.13 7.33 -47.48
CA SER A 104 -19.31 8.11 -47.91
C SER A 104 -19.54 8.00 -49.42
N SER A 105 -18.46 8.01 -50.20
CA SER A 105 -18.46 7.76 -51.65
C SER A 105 -17.02 7.51 -52.11
N GLN A 106 -16.77 6.38 -52.78
CA GLN A 106 -15.48 6.10 -53.40
C GLN A 106 -15.69 5.36 -54.72
N ASN A 107 -14.97 5.76 -55.77
CA ASN A 107 -15.05 5.08 -57.06
C ASN A 107 -14.02 3.96 -57.15
N VAL A 108 -14.45 2.79 -57.61
CA VAL A 108 -13.62 1.61 -57.87
C VAL A 108 -13.80 1.20 -59.33
N LYS A 109 -12.69 1.03 -60.03
CA LYS A 109 -12.66 0.64 -61.44
C LYS A 109 -12.51 -0.87 -61.58
N ILE A 110 -13.39 -1.48 -62.37
CA ILE A 110 -13.29 -2.87 -62.84
C ILE A 110 -12.84 -2.82 -64.30
N SER A 111 -11.65 -3.36 -64.58
CA SER A 111 -11.08 -3.36 -65.93
C SER A 111 -11.92 -4.20 -66.89
N ALA A 112 -12.03 -3.77 -68.14
CA ALA A 112 -12.61 -4.56 -69.22
C ALA A 112 -12.03 -5.98 -69.26
N GLY A 113 -12.88 -6.98 -69.50
CA GLY A 113 -12.49 -8.39 -69.51
C GLY A 113 -12.45 -9.08 -68.14
N ALA A 114 -12.59 -8.35 -67.03
CA ALA A 114 -12.69 -8.95 -65.69
C ALA A 114 -14.12 -9.41 -65.37
N THR A 115 -14.24 -10.53 -64.66
CA THR A 115 -15.52 -11.06 -64.15
C THR A 115 -15.71 -10.84 -62.65
N SER A 116 -14.72 -10.26 -61.98
CA SER A 116 -14.79 -9.93 -60.56
C SER A 116 -13.81 -8.82 -60.19
N ALA A 117 -14.06 -8.14 -59.08
CA ALA A 117 -13.12 -7.21 -58.47
C ALA A 117 -13.19 -7.27 -56.94
N ASP A 118 -12.08 -6.91 -56.29
CA ASP A 118 -12.01 -6.79 -54.84
C ASP A 118 -12.23 -5.34 -54.43
N LEU A 119 -13.30 -5.11 -53.67
CA LEU A 119 -13.67 -3.79 -53.15
C LEU A 119 -13.12 -3.63 -51.72
N PRO A 120 -12.43 -2.52 -51.39
CA PRO A 120 -11.78 -2.36 -50.10
C PRO A 120 -12.76 -1.97 -48.98
N LEU A 121 -12.50 -2.46 -47.78
CA LEU A 121 -13.08 -2.01 -46.51
C LEU A 121 -12.00 -2.02 -45.43
N ASN A 122 -11.62 -0.87 -44.87
CA ASN A 122 -10.63 -0.83 -43.80
C ASN A 122 -11.31 -1.01 -42.43
N LEU A 123 -10.94 -2.08 -41.71
CA LEU A 123 -11.40 -2.34 -40.35
C LEU A 123 -10.38 -1.80 -39.33
N VAL A 124 -10.85 -1.37 -38.18
CA VAL A 124 -10.05 -0.74 -37.13
C VAL A 124 -10.22 -1.53 -35.83
N ASN A 125 -9.14 -1.78 -35.10
CA ASN A 125 -9.21 -2.28 -33.73
C ASN A 125 -9.67 -1.15 -32.82
N ASN A 126 -10.80 -1.32 -32.13
CA ASN A 126 -11.33 -0.32 -31.22
C ASN A 126 -11.05 -0.60 -29.72
N ASN A 127 -10.51 -1.77 -29.35
CA ASN A 127 -10.25 -2.20 -27.97
C ASN A 127 -11.49 -2.14 -27.06
N LEU A 128 -12.69 -2.43 -27.61
CA LEU A 128 -13.97 -2.38 -26.93
C LEU A 128 -14.66 -3.74 -27.01
N TYR A 129 -14.85 -4.40 -25.86
CA TYR A 129 -15.68 -5.59 -25.80
C TYR A 129 -17.16 -5.24 -26.05
N GLU A 130 -17.67 -5.57 -27.24
CA GLU A 130 -18.98 -5.16 -27.71
C GLU A 130 -19.78 -6.19 -28.51
N GLY A 131 -19.21 -7.38 -28.68
CA GLY A 131 -19.78 -8.45 -29.47
C GLY A 131 -19.86 -8.10 -30.96
N ASN A 132 -20.33 -9.05 -31.76
CA ASN A 132 -20.32 -8.88 -33.22
C ASN A 132 -21.16 -7.67 -33.67
N LYS A 133 -20.56 -6.83 -34.52
CA LYS A 133 -21.23 -5.66 -35.12
C LYS A 133 -21.47 -5.86 -36.60
N THR A 134 -22.40 -5.09 -37.15
CA THR A 134 -22.80 -5.18 -38.56
C THR A 134 -22.88 -3.81 -39.21
N LEU A 135 -22.52 -3.75 -40.49
CA LEU A 135 -22.73 -2.60 -41.36
C LEU A 135 -23.34 -3.04 -42.69
N HIS A 136 -23.90 -2.09 -43.43
CA HIS A 136 -24.23 -2.26 -44.84
C HIS A 136 -23.09 -1.72 -45.70
N TYR A 137 -22.68 -2.53 -46.69
CA TYR A 137 -21.76 -2.12 -47.75
C TYR A 137 -22.52 -2.15 -49.07
N SER A 138 -22.61 -1.01 -49.74
CA SER A 138 -23.43 -0.84 -50.95
C SER A 138 -22.58 -0.43 -52.15
N ILE A 139 -22.96 -0.91 -53.32
CA ILE A 139 -22.44 -0.47 -54.62
C ILE A 139 -23.51 0.29 -55.40
N SER A 140 -23.08 1.22 -56.23
CA SER A 140 -23.92 1.87 -57.23
C SER A 140 -23.12 2.04 -58.52
N ALA A 141 -23.80 2.19 -59.64
CA ALA A 141 -23.21 2.37 -60.97
C ALA A 141 -24.09 3.31 -61.78
N ASP A 142 -23.53 3.91 -62.83
CA ASP A 142 -24.31 4.71 -63.76
C ASP A 142 -25.33 3.84 -64.51
N ASN A 143 -26.48 4.43 -64.87
CA ASN A 143 -27.48 3.70 -65.64
C ASN A 143 -26.92 3.31 -67.02
N ASN A 144 -26.92 2.01 -67.32
CA ASN A 144 -26.43 1.46 -68.58
C ASN A 144 -27.28 0.25 -69.01
N THR A 145 -27.48 0.04 -70.31
CA THR A 145 -28.23 -1.11 -70.82
C THR A 145 -27.43 -2.41 -70.84
N ASN A 146 -26.10 -2.34 -70.66
CA ASN A 146 -25.20 -3.50 -70.76
C ASN A 146 -25.10 -4.31 -69.46
N TYR A 147 -25.52 -3.75 -68.32
CA TYR A 147 -25.47 -4.42 -67.03
C TYR A 147 -26.62 -4.01 -66.11
N THR A 148 -26.87 -4.81 -65.08
CA THR A 148 -27.79 -4.50 -63.98
C THR A 148 -27.17 -4.91 -62.65
N LEU A 149 -27.53 -4.22 -61.56
CA LEU A 149 -27.15 -4.62 -60.20
C LEU A 149 -28.20 -5.62 -59.69
N SER A 150 -27.87 -6.91 -59.67
CA SER A 150 -28.78 -7.94 -59.14
C SER A 150 -28.73 -8.03 -57.61
N ASN A 151 -27.59 -7.67 -57.02
CA ASN A 151 -27.49 -7.37 -55.59
C ASN A 151 -26.53 -6.21 -55.32
N GLU A 152 -27.08 -5.07 -54.94
CA GLU A 152 -26.34 -3.83 -54.71
C GLU A 152 -25.89 -3.63 -53.25
N ARG A 153 -26.28 -4.52 -52.33
CA ARG A 153 -25.95 -4.38 -50.90
C ARG A 153 -25.56 -5.72 -50.26
N THR A 154 -24.53 -5.69 -49.44
CA THR A 154 -24.16 -6.81 -48.56
C THR A 154 -24.18 -6.39 -47.09
N VAL A 155 -24.51 -7.34 -46.21
CA VAL A 155 -24.33 -7.17 -44.77
C VAL A 155 -22.93 -7.67 -44.40
N VAL A 156 -22.10 -6.78 -43.87
CA VAL A 156 -20.77 -7.14 -43.34
C VAL A 156 -20.90 -7.31 -41.83
N THR A 157 -20.58 -8.49 -41.33
CA THR A 157 -20.42 -8.75 -39.89
C THR A 157 -18.96 -8.63 -39.51
N ILE A 158 -18.67 -7.79 -38.52
CA ILE A 158 -17.37 -7.69 -37.86
C ILE A 158 -17.46 -8.50 -36.58
N ASN A 159 -16.69 -9.59 -36.49
CA ASN A 159 -16.58 -10.40 -35.29
C ASN A 159 -15.61 -9.72 -34.32
N ASP A 160 -16.11 -9.44 -33.12
CA ASP A 160 -15.35 -8.79 -32.05
C ASP A 160 -14.17 -9.67 -31.65
N SER A 161 -13.01 -9.04 -31.52
CA SER A 161 -11.76 -9.70 -31.14
C SER A 161 -11.38 -9.47 -29.67
N ASP A 162 -12.06 -8.56 -28.99
CA ASP A 162 -11.85 -8.26 -27.59
C ASP A 162 -12.53 -9.31 -26.69
N THR A 163 -11.85 -9.64 -25.60
CA THR A 163 -12.35 -10.62 -24.62
C THR A 163 -13.23 -9.95 -23.58
N GLN A 164 -13.96 -10.69 -22.75
CA GLN A 164 -14.67 -10.05 -21.65
C GLN A 164 -13.68 -9.45 -20.64
N PRO A 165 -13.85 -8.20 -20.16
CA PRO A 165 -12.89 -7.58 -19.25
C PRO A 165 -12.92 -8.23 -17.86
N THR A 166 -11.79 -8.10 -17.15
CA THR A 166 -11.68 -8.42 -15.72
C THR A 166 -11.78 -7.15 -14.89
N ILE A 167 -12.37 -7.22 -13.69
CA ILE A 167 -12.45 -6.13 -12.71
C ILE A 167 -11.54 -6.41 -11.51
N SER A 168 -10.85 -5.39 -11.02
CA SER A 168 -9.98 -5.44 -9.83
C SER A 168 -10.11 -4.15 -9.02
N PHE A 169 -9.79 -4.17 -7.72
CA PHE A 169 -9.47 -2.94 -7.00
C PHE A 169 -8.04 -2.46 -7.35
N SER A 170 -7.81 -1.15 -7.27
CA SER A 170 -6.50 -0.55 -7.52
C SER A 170 -5.46 -0.97 -6.48
N ASN A 171 -5.89 -1.08 -5.22
CA ASN A 171 -5.08 -1.44 -4.06
C ASN A 171 -5.84 -2.47 -3.21
N ASP A 172 -5.10 -3.26 -2.44
CA ASP A 172 -5.68 -4.27 -1.53
C ASP A 172 -5.91 -3.70 -0.12
N LEU A 173 -5.15 -2.67 0.26
CA LEU A 173 -5.21 -1.99 1.55
C LEU A 173 -4.96 -0.49 1.39
N SER A 174 -5.66 0.32 2.17
CA SER A 174 -5.43 1.75 2.34
C SER A 174 -5.53 2.10 3.82
N THR A 175 -4.54 2.79 4.37
CA THR A 175 -4.64 3.38 5.72
C THR A 175 -5.29 4.76 5.60
N VAL A 176 -6.23 5.06 6.49
CA VAL A 176 -6.94 6.34 6.52
C VAL A 176 -7.01 6.81 7.97
N VAL A 177 -6.32 7.89 8.28
CA VAL A 177 -6.35 8.50 9.62
C VAL A 177 -7.70 9.16 9.83
N GLU A 178 -8.16 9.22 11.07
CA GLU A 178 -9.41 9.89 11.39
C GLU A 178 -9.41 11.36 10.99
N GLY A 179 -10.54 11.82 10.46
CA GLY A 179 -10.68 13.15 9.87
C GLY A 179 -10.21 13.24 8.41
N ASP A 180 -9.46 12.24 7.92
CA ASP A 180 -8.96 12.21 6.55
C ASP A 180 -9.86 11.42 5.59
N SER A 181 -9.56 11.57 4.30
CA SER A 181 -10.25 10.88 3.22
C SER A 181 -9.26 10.38 2.16
N VAL A 182 -9.58 9.26 1.56
CA VAL A 182 -8.81 8.67 0.45
C VAL A 182 -9.73 8.30 -0.71
N VAL A 183 -9.18 8.34 -1.93
CA VAL A 183 -9.87 7.86 -3.13
C VAL A 183 -9.18 6.59 -3.62
N GLN A 184 -9.93 5.49 -3.65
CA GLN A 184 -9.55 4.22 -4.26
C GLN A 184 -10.38 3.98 -5.53
N GLN A 185 -10.03 2.97 -6.32
CA GLN A 185 -10.72 2.69 -7.59
C GLN A 185 -11.02 1.21 -7.78
N ALA A 186 -12.14 0.95 -8.45
CA ALA A 186 -12.36 -0.31 -9.16
C ALA A 186 -12.01 -0.10 -10.64
N VAL A 187 -11.20 -0.98 -11.23
CA VAL A 187 -10.57 -0.80 -12.55
C VAL A 187 -10.79 -2.03 -13.43
N LEU A 188 -11.24 -1.80 -14.66
CA LEU A 188 -11.38 -2.80 -15.72
C LEU A 188 -10.07 -2.96 -16.49
N SER A 189 -9.81 -4.18 -16.97
CA SER A 189 -8.63 -4.48 -17.80
C SER A 189 -8.64 -3.83 -19.19
N HIS A 190 -9.83 -3.52 -19.72
CA HIS A 190 -10.06 -2.81 -20.98
C HIS A 190 -11.55 -2.42 -21.08
N TYR A 191 -11.93 -1.68 -22.12
CA TYR A 191 -13.27 -1.12 -22.26
C TYR A 191 -14.34 -2.18 -22.60
N THR A 192 -15.59 -1.93 -22.20
CA THR A 192 -16.75 -2.69 -22.66
C THR A 192 -17.92 -1.77 -22.98
N SER A 193 -18.74 -2.17 -23.96
CA SER A 193 -19.94 -1.44 -24.40
C SER A 193 -21.12 -1.51 -23.43
N GLN A 194 -21.03 -2.31 -22.37
CA GLN A 194 -22.10 -2.48 -21.40
C GLN A 194 -21.70 -1.92 -20.03
N ASP A 195 -22.68 -1.42 -19.29
CA ASP A 195 -22.47 -1.05 -17.89
C ASP A 195 -22.00 -2.27 -17.08
N VAL A 196 -20.98 -2.08 -16.26
CA VAL A 196 -20.49 -3.10 -15.32
C VAL A 196 -21.00 -2.74 -13.92
N THR A 197 -21.66 -3.68 -13.26
CA THR A 197 -22.18 -3.50 -11.90
C THR A 197 -21.58 -4.54 -10.97
N LEU A 198 -20.92 -4.09 -9.92
CA LEU A 198 -20.36 -4.90 -8.85
C LEU A 198 -21.37 -4.97 -7.71
N THR A 199 -21.53 -6.16 -7.15
CA THR A 199 -22.15 -6.35 -5.84
C THR A 199 -21.03 -6.66 -4.86
N LEU A 200 -20.96 -5.86 -3.81
CA LEU A 200 -19.94 -5.95 -2.77
C LEU A 200 -20.53 -6.62 -1.52
N THR A 201 -19.65 -7.20 -0.73
CA THR A 201 -19.90 -7.54 0.68
C THR A 201 -18.99 -6.69 1.54
N GLN A 202 -19.46 -6.36 2.74
CA GLN A 202 -18.72 -5.57 3.69
C GLN A 202 -18.50 -6.39 4.96
N ASN A 203 -17.25 -6.42 5.42
CA ASN A 203 -16.80 -6.97 6.68
C ASN A 203 -15.89 -5.94 7.37
N GLY A 204 -15.30 -6.32 8.51
CA GLY A 204 -14.44 -5.45 9.29
C GLY A 204 -14.90 -5.40 10.74
N ILE A 205 -14.24 -4.55 11.52
CA ILE A 205 -14.57 -4.33 12.93
C ILE A 205 -14.98 -2.88 13.23
N ALA A 206 -14.83 -1.97 12.26
CA ALA A 206 -15.29 -0.59 12.42
C ALA A 206 -16.81 -0.48 12.45
N ALA A 207 -17.33 0.35 13.34
CA ALA A 207 -18.74 0.62 13.43
C ALA A 207 -19.19 1.55 12.28
N PRO A 208 -20.47 1.48 11.85
CA PRO A 208 -20.98 2.33 10.77
C PRO A 208 -20.87 3.83 11.02
N GLU A 209 -20.75 4.24 12.28
CA GLU A 209 -20.55 5.62 12.72
C GLU A 209 -19.11 6.13 12.55
N ASP A 210 -18.12 5.27 12.30
CA ASP A 210 -16.69 5.65 12.27
C ASP A 210 -16.20 6.02 10.87
N PHE A 211 -17.03 5.81 9.84
CA PHE A 211 -16.65 6.12 8.47
C PHE A 211 -17.80 6.63 7.61
N ILE A 212 -17.44 7.14 6.45
CA ILE A 212 -18.33 7.43 5.32
C ILE A 212 -17.71 6.80 4.09
N VAL A 213 -18.52 6.09 3.31
CA VAL A 213 -18.12 5.63 1.99
C VAL A 213 -19.19 6.04 0.97
N ASP A 214 -18.77 6.38 -0.24
CA ASP A 214 -19.67 6.73 -1.35
C ASP A 214 -20.22 5.49 -2.11
N ILE A 215 -20.34 4.36 -1.41
CA ILE A 215 -20.92 3.11 -1.94
C ILE A 215 -22.33 2.92 -1.36
N SER A 216 -23.35 3.26 -2.13
CA SER A 216 -24.74 3.03 -1.73
C SER A 216 -25.17 1.58 -1.95
N GLY A 217 -25.76 0.96 -0.92
CA GLY A 217 -26.37 -0.38 -1.02
C GLY A 217 -25.40 -1.49 -1.42
N LEU A 218 -24.10 -1.31 -1.19
CA LEU A 218 -23.03 -2.24 -1.59
C LEU A 218 -23.04 -2.55 -3.10
N ALA A 219 -23.48 -1.59 -3.92
CA ALA A 219 -23.45 -1.68 -5.37
C ALA A 219 -22.59 -0.56 -5.95
N LEU A 220 -21.67 -0.93 -6.85
CA LEU A 220 -20.79 0.01 -7.53
C LEU A 220 -20.94 -0.16 -9.04
N LYS A 221 -21.16 0.94 -9.76
CA LYS A 221 -21.44 0.94 -11.19
C LYS A 221 -20.32 1.63 -11.96
N LEU A 222 -19.81 0.97 -12.99
CA LEU A 222 -18.98 1.56 -14.04
C LEU A 222 -19.84 1.70 -15.29
N PRO A 223 -20.11 2.93 -15.77
CA PRO A 223 -20.80 3.13 -17.04
C PRO A 223 -20.07 2.46 -18.20
N ALA A 224 -20.81 2.08 -19.24
CA ALA A 224 -20.24 1.63 -20.49
C ALA A 224 -19.14 2.59 -21.00
N GLU A 225 -18.14 2.04 -21.66
CA GLU A 225 -17.03 2.81 -22.25
C GLU A 225 -16.16 3.59 -21.23
N THR A 226 -16.16 3.16 -19.95
CA THR A 226 -15.25 3.66 -18.91
C THR A 226 -14.30 2.56 -18.41
N LEU A 227 -13.13 2.94 -17.87
CA LEU A 227 -12.15 1.99 -17.32
C LEU A 227 -12.18 1.88 -15.80
N SER A 228 -12.66 2.91 -15.12
CA SER A 228 -12.66 2.92 -13.66
C SER A 228 -13.79 3.74 -13.09
N THR A 229 -14.07 3.48 -11.82
CA THR A 229 -14.92 4.33 -10.99
C THR A 229 -14.24 4.52 -9.62
N ASN A 230 -14.44 5.69 -9.05
CA ASN A 230 -13.85 6.06 -7.77
C ASN A 230 -14.68 5.50 -6.62
N ILE A 231 -13.99 5.24 -5.51
CA ILE A 231 -14.52 4.92 -4.19
C ILE A 231 -13.87 5.91 -3.24
N THR A 232 -14.66 6.83 -2.72
CA THR A 232 -14.24 7.79 -1.71
C THR A 232 -14.56 7.24 -0.33
N PHE A 233 -13.52 7.07 0.48
CA PHE A 233 -13.64 6.64 1.87
C PHE A 233 -13.13 7.74 2.79
N THR A 234 -13.88 8.03 3.84
CA THR A 234 -13.56 9.02 4.87
C THR A 234 -13.64 8.34 6.23
N ALA A 235 -12.58 8.41 7.02
CA ALA A 235 -12.63 8.05 8.43
C ALA A 235 -13.16 9.28 9.21
N ARG A 236 -14.18 9.08 10.04
CA ARG A 236 -14.76 10.17 10.82
C ARG A 236 -13.88 10.42 12.03
N ASP A 237 -13.60 11.69 12.26
CA ASP A 237 -13.01 12.17 13.51
C ASP A 237 -14.11 12.27 14.56
N ASP A 238 -13.95 11.57 15.67
CA ASP A 238 -14.83 11.68 16.82
C ASP A 238 -14.05 11.96 18.12
N SER A 239 -14.63 11.68 19.28
CA SER A 239 -13.98 11.98 20.58
C SER A 239 -13.86 10.74 21.45
N PHE A 240 -14.12 9.57 20.89
CA PHE A 240 -14.13 8.31 21.57
C PHE A 240 -12.83 7.56 21.24
N ASP A 241 -11.97 7.42 22.24
CA ASP A 241 -10.66 6.79 22.05
C ASP A 241 -10.80 5.28 21.76
N GLU A 242 -10.68 4.93 20.49
CA GLU A 242 -10.73 3.56 20.00
C GLU A 242 -9.36 3.02 19.57
N GLY A 243 -9.26 1.69 19.46
CA GLY A 243 -8.10 1.03 18.87
C GLY A 243 -8.22 0.95 17.35
N GLY A 244 -7.13 0.58 16.67
CA GLY A 244 -7.14 0.42 15.22
C GLY A 244 -8.17 -0.59 14.74
N GLU A 245 -8.86 -0.23 13.66
CA GLU A 245 -10.01 -0.93 13.13
C GLU A 245 -9.98 -1.01 11.60
N SER A 246 -10.94 -1.73 11.02
CA SER A 246 -10.95 -1.93 9.56
C SER A 246 -12.35 -2.01 8.98
N VAL A 247 -12.44 -1.58 7.72
CA VAL A 247 -13.59 -1.76 6.83
C VAL A 247 -13.11 -2.50 5.59
N ILE A 248 -13.69 -3.65 5.27
CA ILE A 248 -13.23 -4.51 4.18
C ILE A 248 -14.37 -4.72 3.18
N TYR A 249 -14.13 -4.32 1.92
CA TYR A 249 -15.03 -4.58 0.80
C TYR A 249 -14.51 -5.73 -0.06
N THR A 250 -15.36 -6.72 -0.34
CA THR A 250 -15.04 -7.83 -1.26
C THR A 250 -16.05 -7.89 -2.39
N ILE A 251 -15.57 -8.00 -3.64
CA ILE A 251 -16.41 -8.18 -4.83
C ILE A 251 -17.03 -9.58 -4.77
N ALA A 252 -18.34 -9.65 -4.51
CA ALA A 252 -19.08 -10.92 -4.40
C ALA A 252 -19.59 -11.41 -5.75
N SER A 253 -20.05 -10.49 -6.60
CA SER A 253 -20.46 -10.79 -7.97
C SER A 253 -20.29 -9.57 -8.87
N VAL A 254 -20.17 -9.80 -10.17
CA VAL A 254 -20.09 -8.74 -11.17
C VAL A 254 -20.92 -9.11 -12.40
N GLY A 255 -21.63 -8.13 -12.97
CA GLY A 255 -22.29 -8.26 -14.28
C GLY A 255 -21.40 -7.73 -15.41
N ASN A 256 -21.44 -8.38 -16.57
CA ASN A 256 -20.73 -7.98 -17.81
C ASN A 256 -19.19 -7.95 -17.76
N ALA A 257 -18.58 -8.36 -16.66
CA ALA A 257 -17.14 -8.56 -16.51
C ALA A 257 -16.85 -9.87 -15.76
N THR A 258 -15.58 -10.18 -15.52
CA THR A 258 -15.13 -11.28 -14.66
C THR A 258 -14.30 -10.75 -13.49
N ILE A 259 -14.27 -11.44 -12.36
CA ILE A 259 -13.54 -10.98 -11.17
C ILE A 259 -12.09 -11.47 -11.23
N ASN A 260 -11.13 -10.57 -11.01
CA ASN A 260 -9.76 -10.97 -10.71
C ASN A 260 -9.66 -11.40 -9.24
N SER A 261 -9.58 -12.71 -8.99
CA SER A 261 -9.57 -13.28 -7.63
C SER A 261 -8.40 -12.82 -6.76
N ASN A 262 -7.30 -12.34 -7.34
CA ASN A 262 -6.14 -11.89 -6.59
C ASN A 262 -6.26 -10.44 -6.10
N LYS A 263 -7.23 -9.68 -6.62
CA LYS A 263 -7.44 -8.25 -6.34
C LYS A 263 -8.92 -7.91 -6.18
N ASN A 264 -9.68 -8.80 -5.55
CA ASN A 264 -11.13 -8.67 -5.36
C ASN A 264 -11.50 -8.12 -3.98
N THR A 265 -10.52 -7.76 -3.15
CA THR A 265 -10.74 -7.23 -1.80
C THR A 265 -10.01 -5.91 -1.64
N LEU A 266 -10.67 -4.95 -1.00
CA LEU A 266 -10.14 -3.63 -0.64
C LEU A 266 -10.41 -3.40 0.84
N ALA A 267 -9.36 -3.32 1.64
CA ALA A 267 -9.42 -2.98 3.04
C ALA A 267 -9.08 -1.50 3.26
N PHE A 268 -9.83 -0.84 4.13
CA PHE A 268 -9.48 0.43 4.74
C PHE A 268 -9.12 0.15 6.20
N TYR A 269 -7.94 0.57 6.63
CA TYR A 269 -7.50 0.49 8.02
C TYR A 269 -7.53 1.88 8.64
N ILE A 270 -8.26 2.02 9.75
CA ILE A 270 -8.33 3.25 10.53
C ILE A 270 -7.49 3.00 11.78
N PRO A 271 -6.36 3.69 11.99
CA PRO A 271 -5.42 3.36 13.05
C PRO A 271 -5.90 3.70 14.49
N GLY A 272 -7.05 4.36 14.65
CA GLY A 272 -7.65 4.78 15.93
C GLY A 272 -7.01 6.04 16.54
N GLN A 273 -7.68 6.67 17.51
CA GLN A 273 -7.28 7.92 18.19
C GLN A 273 -6.16 7.75 19.23
N LYS A 274 -5.56 6.56 19.36
CA LYS A 274 -4.46 6.33 20.31
C LYS A 274 -3.22 7.13 19.91
N ASN A 275 -3.12 8.32 20.48
CA ASN A 275 -2.04 9.29 20.33
C ASN A 275 -0.74 8.75 20.93
N PHE A 276 -0.06 7.83 20.25
CA PHE A 276 1.35 7.61 20.54
C PHE A 276 2.15 8.81 20.04
N ASN A 277 3.27 9.10 20.70
CA ASN A 277 4.26 9.93 20.01
C ASN A 277 4.70 9.17 18.75
N ASP A 278 5.07 9.92 17.72
CA ASP A 278 5.63 9.36 16.50
C ASP A 278 6.92 8.57 16.79
N THR A 279 7.51 7.92 15.80
CA THR A 279 8.74 7.15 16.05
C THR A 279 10.00 8.04 16.15
N GLY A 280 9.95 9.25 15.59
CA GLY A 280 11.08 10.16 15.47
C GLY A 280 11.95 9.92 14.24
N TYR A 281 11.58 9.01 13.33
CA TYR A 281 12.33 8.75 12.10
C TYR A 281 12.03 9.78 11.00
N VAL A 282 12.86 10.83 10.90
CA VAL A 282 12.80 11.78 9.78
C VAL A 282 13.51 11.34 8.51
N THR A 283 13.99 10.10 8.48
CA THR A 283 14.75 9.50 7.37
C THR A 283 14.20 8.13 7.01
N TYR A 284 14.42 7.75 5.76
CA TYR A 284 13.88 6.56 5.13
C TYR A 284 14.86 5.39 5.18
N PHE A 285 14.31 4.18 5.32
CA PHE A 285 15.00 2.93 5.07
C PHE A 285 15.24 2.71 3.57
N ASP A 286 16.49 2.57 3.15
CA ASP A 286 16.86 2.40 1.75
C ASP A 286 16.99 0.93 1.30
N GLY A 287 16.82 -0.02 2.22
CA GLY A 287 17.11 -1.44 2.01
C GLY A 287 18.34 -1.92 2.79
N THR A 288 19.12 -1.01 3.36
CA THR A 288 20.32 -1.27 4.17
C THR A 288 20.21 -0.57 5.52
N ASP A 289 20.01 0.75 5.52
CA ASP A 289 20.04 1.61 6.71
C ASP A 289 18.89 2.64 6.68
N TYR A 290 18.62 3.29 7.82
CA TYR A 290 17.55 4.30 8.01
C TYR A 290 18.05 5.75 7.83
N ASP A 291 18.99 6.03 6.93
CA ASP A 291 19.64 7.34 6.81
C ASP A 291 19.31 8.09 5.50
N SER A 292 18.43 7.55 4.66
CA SER A 292 18.05 8.21 3.41
C SER A 292 17.18 9.44 3.70
N VAL A 293 17.50 10.58 3.09
CA VAL A 293 16.73 11.83 3.23
C VAL A 293 15.65 12.00 2.16
N THR A 294 15.47 11.00 1.29
CA THR A 294 14.45 10.98 0.24
C THR A 294 13.74 9.62 0.17
N PRO A 295 12.42 9.58 -0.08
CA PRO A 295 11.65 8.34 -0.09
C PRO A 295 12.08 7.41 -1.23
N PRO A 296 12.58 6.19 -0.94
CA PRO A 296 12.95 5.22 -1.95
C PRO A 296 11.72 4.62 -2.62
N SER A 297 11.69 4.58 -3.95
CA SER A 297 10.56 4.00 -4.70
C SER A 297 10.36 2.49 -4.48
N SER A 298 11.38 1.78 -3.99
CA SER A 298 11.33 0.36 -3.62
C SER A 298 10.59 0.10 -2.32
N HIS A 299 10.48 1.10 -1.45
CA HIS A 299 9.86 1.00 -0.13
C HIS A 299 9.01 2.26 0.08
N PRO A 300 7.87 2.41 -0.62
CA PRO A 300 6.99 3.56 -0.46
C PRO A 300 6.21 3.49 0.86
N ASN A 301 5.69 4.64 1.30
CA ASN A 301 4.87 4.79 2.50
C ASN A 301 5.62 4.42 3.79
N GLN A 302 6.80 4.99 3.99
CA GLN A 302 7.53 4.78 5.23
C GLN A 302 7.11 5.78 6.29
N ASP A 303 7.58 5.56 7.52
CA ASP A 303 7.25 6.38 8.68
C ASP A 303 7.48 7.88 8.41
N ALA A 304 8.66 8.24 7.89
CA ALA A 304 9.02 9.61 7.50
C ALA A 304 8.12 10.29 6.44
N ASP A 305 7.16 9.58 5.82
CA ASP A 305 6.16 10.15 4.91
C ASP A 305 4.88 10.64 5.64
N PHE A 306 4.67 10.26 6.91
CA PHE A 306 3.43 10.47 7.64
C PHE A 306 3.68 10.90 9.09
N GLY A 307 2.64 11.39 9.75
CA GLY A 307 2.75 11.76 11.16
C GLY A 307 3.34 13.14 11.40
N LEU A 308 3.88 13.35 12.60
CA LEU A 308 4.32 14.66 13.10
C LEU A 308 5.82 14.89 12.89
N ASP A 309 6.58 13.86 12.55
CA ASP A 309 8.02 13.95 12.27
C ASP A 309 8.33 14.53 10.86
N VAL A 310 7.34 14.61 9.97
CA VAL A 310 7.43 15.19 8.61
C VAL A 310 7.74 16.70 8.61
N THR A 311 7.40 17.41 9.70
CA THR A 311 7.58 18.87 9.84
C THR A 311 8.90 19.23 10.54
N ASN A 312 9.70 20.14 9.97
CA ASN A 312 10.93 20.69 10.58
C ASN A 312 10.70 22.12 11.11
N GLY A 313 11.19 22.47 12.31
CA GLY A 313 11.20 23.87 12.80
C GLY A 313 11.15 24.06 14.33
N ASP A 314 10.79 25.27 14.77
CA ASP A 314 10.63 25.66 16.20
C ASP A 314 9.51 24.87 16.93
N GLU A 315 8.70 24.14 16.15
CA GLU A 315 7.64 23.23 16.61
C GLU A 315 8.18 22.07 17.45
N HIS A 316 9.50 21.80 17.40
CA HIS A 316 10.17 20.76 18.20
C HIS A 316 10.69 21.22 19.57
N SER A 317 10.34 22.43 20.01
CA SER A 317 10.86 23.03 21.24
C SER A 317 10.36 22.35 22.53
N ASP A 318 9.27 21.59 22.45
CA ASP A 318 8.71 20.77 23.53
C ASP A 318 8.85 19.26 23.28
N GLY A 319 9.60 18.83 22.26
CA GLY A 319 9.86 17.43 21.93
C GLY A 319 10.30 17.31 20.47
N GLU A 320 11.26 16.44 20.17
CA GLU A 320 11.85 16.36 18.82
C GLU A 320 11.05 15.39 17.94
N TYR A 321 10.79 15.71 16.67
CA TYR A 321 10.30 14.79 15.63
C TYR A 321 9.03 14.01 16.02
N GLY A 322 7.95 14.74 16.26
CA GLY A 322 6.63 14.15 16.53
C GLY A 322 6.37 13.75 17.98
N PHE A 323 7.31 14.08 18.86
CA PHE A 323 7.14 14.00 20.31
C PHE A 323 6.70 15.34 20.88
N ARG A 324 5.87 15.29 21.93
CA ARG A 324 5.48 16.49 22.68
C ARG A 324 5.44 16.24 24.17
N TYR A 325 6.22 17.03 24.91
CA TYR A 325 6.54 16.80 26.31
C TYR A 325 6.42 18.05 27.20
N THR A 326 5.90 17.84 28.40
CA THR A 326 5.94 18.84 29.48
C THR A 326 6.84 18.33 30.62
N LYS A 327 7.87 19.10 31.02
CA LYS A 327 8.64 18.85 32.26
C LYS A 327 7.80 19.19 33.49
N LEU A 328 7.88 18.35 34.52
CA LEU A 328 7.19 18.53 35.80
C LEU A 328 8.15 18.56 36.99
N ASP A 329 7.91 19.44 37.94
CA ASP A 329 8.63 19.47 39.22
C ASP A 329 8.20 18.32 40.16
N ALA A 330 8.80 18.23 41.35
CA ALA A 330 8.48 17.20 42.34
C ALA A 330 7.02 17.19 42.82
N HIS A 331 6.31 18.31 42.65
CA HIS A 331 4.92 18.49 43.07
C HIS A 331 3.94 18.35 41.90
N GLY A 332 4.43 18.09 40.67
CA GLY A 332 3.60 17.95 39.48
C GLY A 332 3.30 19.28 38.76
N ASN A 333 3.97 20.38 39.12
CA ASN A 333 3.78 21.64 38.43
C ASN A 333 4.53 21.66 37.10
N ARG A 334 3.93 22.27 36.08
CA ARG A 334 4.54 22.45 34.76
C ARG A 334 5.75 23.37 34.84
N LEU A 335 6.83 22.95 34.19
CA LEU A 335 8.08 23.70 34.03
C LEU A 335 8.27 24.13 32.57
N THR A 336 9.13 25.12 32.35
CA THR A 336 9.53 25.51 30.99
C THR A 336 10.43 24.42 30.38
N PRO A 337 10.46 24.26 29.04
CA PRO A 337 11.36 23.30 28.39
C PRO A 337 12.84 23.50 28.76
N SER A 338 13.24 24.76 28.98
CA SER A 338 14.60 25.15 29.38
C SER A 338 14.96 24.82 30.85
N ALA A 339 14.04 24.28 31.65
CA ALA A 339 14.33 23.92 33.03
C ALA A 339 15.42 22.84 33.09
N THR A 340 16.41 23.07 33.96
CA THR A 340 17.56 22.16 34.16
C THR A 340 17.33 21.14 35.26
N ASP A 341 16.24 21.27 36.03
CA ASP A 341 15.83 20.32 37.06
C ASP A 341 14.34 20.02 36.94
N TRP A 342 14.00 18.74 36.83
CA TRP A 342 12.64 18.21 36.78
C TRP A 342 12.60 16.81 37.41
N ARG A 343 11.41 16.27 37.65
CA ARG A 343 11.22 14.95 38.28
C ARG A 343 10.48 13.98 37.38
N CYS A 344 9.58 14.49 36.55
CA CYS A 344 8.82 13.71 35.59
C CYS A 344 8.64 14.48 34.28
N VAL A 345 8.25 13.76 33.25
CA VAL A 345 7.88 14.28 31.94
C VAL A 345 6.50 13.74 31.62
N ARG A 346 5.61 14.59 31.11
CA ARG A 346 4.31 14.17 30.59
C ARG A 346 4.37 14.15 29.07
N GLY A 347 4.07 13.00 28.45
CA GLY A 347 3.74 12.91 27.04
C GLY A 347 2.37 13.53 26.79
N GLU A 348 2.34 14.59 25.99
CA GLU A 348 1.10 15.33 25.69
C GLU A 348 0.23 14.58 24.69
N HIS A 349 0.83 13.77 23.80
CA HIS A 349 0.12 12.85 22.92
C HIS A 349 -0.35 11.61 23.70
N THR A 350 0.57 10.90 24.35
CA THR A 350 0.27 9.62 25.03
C THR A 350 -0.52 9.75 26.31
N GLY A 351 -0.55 10.94 26.91
CA GLY A 351 -1.04 11.14 28.29
C GLY A 351 -0.18 10.45 29.36
N LEU A 352 0.94 9.84 28.97
CA LEU A 352 1.81 9.07 29.84
C LEU A 352 2.66 10.01 30.71
N TYR A 353 2.71 9.74 32.00
CA TYR A 353 3.69 10.33 32.89
C TYR A 353 4.89 9.41 32.96
N ILE A 354 6.08 9.96 32.73
CA ILE A 354 7.33 9.22 32.62
C ILE A 354 8.29 9.79 33.66
N GLU A 355 8.96 8.90 34.39
CA GLU A 355 9.97 9.28 35.35
C GLU A 355 11.20 9.91 34.67
N ALA A 356 11.68 11.06 35.21
CA ALA A 356 12.98 11.61 34.82
C ALA A 356 14.07 11.16 35.81
N LYS A 357 15.06 10.40 35.31
CA LYS A 357 16.17 9.88 36.11
C LYS A 357 17.15 10.98 36.52
N GLN A 358 17.70 10.85 37.73
CA GLN A 358 18.71 11.78 38.24
C GLN A 358 20.07 11.49 37.62
N ALA A 359 20.92 12.52 37.58
CA ALA A 359 22.30 12.41 37.11
C ALA A 359 23.06 11.31 37.87
N PRO A 360 23.97 10.59 37.19
CA PRO A 360 24.67 9.45 37.78
C PRO A 360 25.56 9.89 38.95
N ILE A 361 25.44 9.18 40.08
CA ILE A 361 26.32 9.31 41.25
C ILE A 361 26.94 7.96 41.61
N ALA A 362 28.20 7.95 42.03
CA ALA A 362 28.87 6.70 42.42
C ALA A 362 28.40 6.20 43.79
N LEU A 363 28.17 4.89 43.88
CA LEU A 363 27.91 4.18 45.14
C LEU A 363 29.23 3.75 45.82
N PRO A 364 29.24 3.61 47.16
CA PRO A 364 30.34 2.98 47.85
C PRO A 364 30.49 1.51 47.44
N SER A 365 31.68 0.95 47.63
CA SER A 365 31.88 -0.50 47.51
C SER A 365 31.13 -1.24 48.62
N GLN A 366 30.77 -2.50 48.37
CA GLN A 366 30.09 -3.32 49.38
C GLN A 366 30.94 -3.47 50.65
N SER A 367 32.27 -3.54 50.53
CA SER A 367 33.18 -3.61 51.68
C SER A 367 33.14 -2.35 52.56
N GLU A 368 32.96 -1.17 51.97
CA GLU A 368 32.82 0.09 52.73
C GLU A 368 31.48 0.11 53.48
N VAL A 369 30.40 -0.33 52.83
CA VAL A 369 29.07 -0.47 53.45
C VAL A 369 29.14 -1.45 54.63
N ASP A 370 29.68 -2.65 54.42
CA ASP A 370 29.77 -3.68 55.46
C ASP A 370 30.60 -3.22 56.66
N THR A 371 31.70 -2.50 56.40
CA THR A 371 32.55 -1.92 57.45
C THR A 371 31.80 -0.87 58.27
N TRP A 372 31.07 0.02 57.60
CA TRP A 372 30.26 1.03 58.28
C TRP A 372 29.13 0.38 59.09
N VAL A 373 28.38 -0.56 58.52
CA VAL A 373 27.30 -1.27 59.23
C VAL A 373 27.82 -1.94 60.50
N LYS A 374 28.99 -2.59 60.42
CA LYS A 374 29.63 -3.21 61.59
C LYS A 374 29.95 -2.19 62.68
N ASN A 375 30.62 -1.08 62.32
CA ASN A 375 31.02 -0.06 63.30
C ASN A 375 29.82 0.68 63.88
N HIS A 376 28.83 1.02 63.05
CA HIS A 376 27.60 1.69 63.46
C HIS A 376 26.74 0.81 64.38
N LYS A 377 26.73 -0.51 64.17
CA LYS A 377 26.05 -1.46 65.07
C LYS A 377 26.62 -1.42 66.50
N ASP A 378 27.92 -1.20 66.63
CA ASP A 378 28.62 -1.18 67.91
C ASP A 378 28.55 0.20 68.58
N ASP A 379 28.59 1.29 67.81
CA ASP A 379 28.47 2.68 68.27
C ASP A 379 27.81 3.58 67.20
N PRO A 380 26.48 3.79 67.27
CA PRO A 380 25.74 4.61 66.31
C PRO A 380 26.14 6.09 66.31
N ASP A 381 26.49 6.64 67.47
CA ASP A 381 26.80 8.05 67.64
C ASP A 381 28.19 8.39 67.06
N ALA A 382 29.14 7.46 67.18
CA ALA A 382 30.49 7.64 66.62
C ALA A 382 30.57 7.40 65.10
N ASN A 383 29.58 6.72 64.51
CA ASN A 383 29.59 6.34 63.09
C ASN A 383 28.29 6.80 62.40
N PRO A 384 28.07 8.12 62.24
CA PRO A 384 26.90 8.62 61.54
C PRO A 384 26.87 8.14 60.08
N TYR A 385 25.68 8.15 59.48
CA TYR A 385 25.49 7.74 58.09
C TYR A 385 26.21 8.70 57.12
N PRO A 386 27.16 8.22 56.29
CA PRO A 386 28.01 9.11 55.49
C PRO A 386 27.50 9.34 54.05
N TRP A 387 26.43 8.65 53.64
CA TRP A 387 25.99 8.59 52.23
C TRP A 387 24.65 9.29 51.96
N ASP A 388 24.37 10.39 52.66
CA ASP A 388 23.13 11.17 52.48
C ASP A 388 22.92 11.63 51.04
N SER A 389 23.99 12.00 50.33
CA SER A 389 23.91 12.47 48.94
C SER A 389 23.49 11.35 47.97
N GLN A 390 24.09 10.16 48.12
CA GLN A 390 23.77 8.96 47.36
C GLN A 390 22.32 8.55 47.61
N SER A 391 21.92 8.49 48.87
CA SER A 391 20.56 8.12 49.27
C SER A 391 19.51 9.14 48.86
N SER A 392 19.83 10.44 48.87
CA SER A 392 18.96 11.48 48.33
C SER A 392 18.83 11.41 46.80
N SER A 393 19.80 10.76 46.14
CA SER A 393 19.85 10.53 44.70
C SER A 393 19.43 9.11 44.31
N TRP A 394 18.52 8.50 45.07
CA TRP A 394 18.06 7.12 44.89
C TRP A 394 17.51 6.77 43.49
N ARG A 395 17.09 7.78 42.71
CA ARG A 395 16.67 7.61 41.30
C ARG A 395 17.80 7.89 40.30
N SER A 396 19.05 7.81 40.75
CA SER A 396 20.25 7.94 39.93
C SER A 396 20.26 6.93 38.79
N ALA A 397 20.67 7.36 37.60
CA ALA A 397 20.80 6.49 36.44
C ALA A 397 21.95 5.47 36.54
N SER A 398 22.90 5.66 37.47
CA SER A 398 23.96 4.69 37.76
C SER A 398 23.51 3.53 38.65
N TYR A 399 22.29 3.59 39.22
CA TYR A 399 21.81 2.57 40.16
C TYR A 399 21.11 1.45 39.41
N THR A 400 21.29 0.24 39.92
CA THR A 400 20.94 -1.00 39.21
C THR A 400 20.08 -1.87 40.10
N TYR A 401 19.15 -2.58 39.47
CA TYR A 401 18.09 -3.30 40.14
C TYR A 401 17.86 -4.62 39.43
N THR A 402 17.54 -5.67 40.20
CA THR A 402 17.00 -6.90 39.62
C THR A 402 15.53 -6.73 39.27
N TRP A 403 15.05 -7.51 38.31
CA TRP A 403 13.62 -7.60 38.05
C TRP A 403 12.99 -8.51 39.11
N TYR A 404 11.95 -8.01 39.78
CA TYR A 404 11.21 -8.76 40.78
C TYR A 404 9.72 -8.43 40.74
N ASP A 405 8.90 -9.48 40.73
CA ASP A 405 7.44 -9.41 40.86
C ASP A 405 6.93 -10.66 41.60
N SER A 406 6.37 -10.43 42.79
CA SER A 406 5.83 -11.50 43.63
C SER A 406 4.50 -12.07 43.13
N ASP A 407 3.79 -11.37 42.24
CA ASP A 407 2.51 -11.81 41.71
C ASP A 407 2.73 -12.91 40.66
N ASN A 408 2.21 -14.10 40.94
CA ASN A 408 2.34 -15.27 40.09
C ASN A 408 1.54 -15.19 38.79
N THR A 409 0.64 -14.21 38.66
CA THR A 409 -0.17 -14.00 37.46
C THR A 409 0.57 -13.16 36.40
N THR A 410 1.52 -12.32 36.82
CA THR A 410 2.26 -11.37 35.97
C THR A 410 3.74 -11.74 35.80
N ASN A 411 4.31 -12.52 36.72
CA ASN A 411 5.73 -12.83 36.71
C ASN A 411 6.20 -13.92 35.72
N GLY A 412 5.30 -14.54 34.96
CA GLY A 412 5.67 -15.52 33.94
C GLY A 412 6.29 -16.81 34.49
N GLY A 413 5.97 -17.18 35.74
CA GLY A 413 6.34 -18.46 36.36
C GLY A 413 7.55 -18.39 37.30
N TYR A 414 8.30 -17.29 37.32
CA TYR A 414 9.41 -17.08 38.24
C TYR A 414 9.50 -15.61 38.65
N ALA A 415 9.45 -15.35 39.97
CA ALA A 415 9.35 -14.00 40.52
C ALA A 415 10.58 -13.12 40.28
N GLY A 416 11.73 -13.70 39.94
CA GLY A 416 13.00 -12.97 39.91
C GLY A 416 13.68 -12.91 41.28
N ALA A 417 14.87 -12.33 41.35
CA ALA A 417 15.65 -12.23 42.58
C ALA A 417 15.18 -11.04 43.42
N PRO A 418 14.71 -11.24 44.66
CA PRO A 418 14.36 -10.13 45.55
C PRO A 418 15.58 -9.31 45.98
N ASN A 419 16.81 -9.81 45.81
CA ASN A 419 18.04 -9.28 46.40
C ASN A 419 18.03 -9.26 47.94
N ASP A 420 19.16 -8.91 48.53
CA ASP A 420 19.29 -8.78 49.98
C ASP A 420 18.60 -7.52 50.48
N LEU A 421 17.99 -7.62 51.66
CA LEU A 421 17.37 -6.47 52.34
C LEU A 421 18.45 -5.47 52.75
N LEU A 422 18.30 -4.21 52.33
CA LEU A 422 19.19 -3.13 52.72
C LEU A 422 18.99 -2.78 54.20
N TYR A 423 20.07 -2.31 54.82
CA TYR A 423 20.05 -1.93 56.23
C TYR A 423 19.16 -0.70 56.45
N SER A 424 18.24 -0.75 57.42
CA SER A 424 17.24 0.30 57.62
C SER A 424 17.82 1.65 58.06
N ALA A 425 18.94 1.66 58.80
CA ALA A 425 19.60 2.89 59.25
C ALA A 425 20.56 3.49 58.20
N GLY A 426 20.68 2.85 57.05
CA GLY A 426 21.49 3.30 55.92
C GLY A 426 21.19 2.44 54.70
N PRO A 427 20.05 2.65 54.01
CA PRO A 427 19.56 1.74 52.98
C PRO A 427 20.33 1.92 51.67
N ILE A 428 21.58 1.45 51.65
CA ILE A 428 22.52 1.57 50.54
C ILE A 428 23.32 0.27 50.35
N SER A 429 23.66 -0.04 49.11
CA SER A 429 24.59 -1.10 48.71
C SER A 429 25.50 -0.62 47.59
N SER A 430 26.30 -1.52 47.01
CA SER A 430 27.03 -1.25 45.77
C SER A 430 26.14 -1.17 44.52
N GLN A 431 24.84 -1.48 44.62
CA GLN A 431 23.91 -1.54 43.48
C GLN A 431 22.89 -0.40 43.47
N CYS A 432 22.31 -0.08 44.63
CA CYS A 432 21.28 0.95 44.76
C CYS A 432 21.33 1.62 46.15
N ALA A 433 20.58 2.71 46.30
CA ALA A 433 20.34 3.37 47.58
C ALA A 433 18.90 3.87 47.65
N TYR A 434 18.39 4.12 48.85
CA TYR A 434 17.10 4.76 49.12
C TYR A 434 17.28 5.87 50.16
N ILE A 435 16.30 6.78 50.26
CA ILE A 435 16.34 7.84 51.28
C ILE A 435 16.28 7.21 52.69
N ASN A 436 17.12 7.70 53.59
CA ASN A 436 17.22 7.24 54.97
C ASN A 436 16.17 7.94 55.86
N ASP A 437 14.89 7.60 55.69
CA ASP A 437 13.77 8.14 56.49
C ASP A 437 13.05 7.08 57.34
N GLY A 438 13.63 5.88 57.44
CA GLY A 438 13.06 4.76 58.18
C GLY A 438 11.84 4.12 57.52
N SER A 439 11.55 4.44 56.25
CA SER A 439 10.47 3.81 55.49
C SER A 439 10.91 2.52 54.79
N GLY A 440 10.01 1.51 54.81
CA GLY A 440 10.04 0.35 53.92
C GLY A 440 11.07 -0.76 54.22
N SER A 441 10.85 -1.91 53.57
CA SER A 441 11.89 -2.92 53.35
C SER A 441 12.51 -2.63 51.99
N ASN A 442 13.71 -2.05 52.01
CA ASN A 442 14.37 -1.55 50.82
C ASN A 442 15.24 -2.66 50.20
N TYR A 443 14.85 -3.14 49.03
CA TYR A 443 15.63 -4.09 48.25
C TYR A 443 16.10 -3.45 46.95
N CYS A 444 17.23 -3.87 46.38
CA CYS A 444 17.66 -3.42 45.05
C CYS A 444 16.94 -4.18 43.93
N ASN A 445 15.61 -4.09 43.89
CA ASN A 445 14.79 -4.71 42.86
C ASN A 445 13.69 -3.76 42.35
N THR A 446 13.04 -4.13 41.25
CA THR A 446 12.00 -3.30 40.61
C THR A 446 10.80 -3.03 41.51
N ALA A 447 10.33 -4.01 42.28
CA ALA A 447 9.17 -3.83 43.15
C ALA A 447 9.42 -2.78 44.23
N SER A 448 10.54 -2.88 44.97
CA SER A 448 10.91 -1.90 45.99
C SER A 448 11.16 -0.51 45.42
N TYR A 449 11.67 -0.42 44.18
CA TYR A 449 11.84 0.85 43.49
C TYR A 449 10.50 1.53 43.20
N ILE A 450 9.56 0.77 42.65
CA ILE A 450 8.20 1.24 42.34
C ILE A 450 7.44 1.61 43.63
N ASP A 451 7.52 0.79 44.67
CA ASP A 451 6.92 1.08 45.98
C ASP A 451 7.48 2.38 46.58
N SER A 452 8.79 2.62 46.40
CA SER A 452 9.45 3.85 46.85
C SER A 452 9.00 5.08 46.07
N LEU A 453 8.72 4.95 44.76
CA LEU A 453 8.15 6.03 43.96
C LEU A 453 6.72 6.36 44.41
N ASN A 454 5.89 5.32 44.57
CA ASN A 454 4.48 5.45 44.93
C ASN A 454 4.27 6.03 46.33
N SER A 455 5.03 5.55 47.31
CA SER A 455 4.99 6.08 48.68
C SER A 455 5.41 7.55 48.80
N ARG A 456 6.24 8.03 47.88
CA ARG A 456 6.71 9.42 47.84
C ARG A 456 5.86 10.34 46.98
N SER A 457 4.92 9.77 46.23
CA SER A 457 3.99 10.50 45.36
C SER A 457 4.71 11.50 44.45
N ILE A 458 5.86 11.11 43.88
CA ILE A 458 6.67 12.01 43.05
C ILE A 458 5.81 12.54 41.90
N CYS A 459 5.84 13.86 41.68
CA CYS A 459 5.00 14.58 40.72
C CYS A 459 3.48 14.48 40.98
N GLY A 460 3.09 14.13 42.21
CA GLY A 460 1.68 13.93 42.58
C GLY A 460 1.12 12.56 42.21
N ILE A 461 1.96 11.60 41.81
CA ILE A 461 1.57 10.31 41.23
C ILE A 461 1.86 9.16 42.21
N THR A 462 0.88 8.30 42.45
CA THR A 462 0.94 7.21 43.44
C THR A 462 0.79 5.81 42.84
N ASP A 463 0.68 5.71 41.53
CA ASP A 463 0.44 4.48 40.77
C ASP A 463 1.49 4.26 39.67
N TRP A 464 2.72 4.70 39.91
CA TRP A 464 3.88 4.34 39.12
C TRP A 464 3.99 2.83 38.97
N ARG A 465 4.37 2.40 37.77
CA ARG A 465 4.64 1.02 37.39
C ARG A 465 5.76 0.97 36.36
N LEU A 466 6.30 -0.23 36.11
CA LEU A 466 7.14 -0.42 34.93
C LEU A 466 6.30 -0.26 33.65
N PRO A 467 6.87 0.28 32.55
CA PRO A 467 6.15 0.44 31.29
C PRO A 467 5.84 -0.91 30.64
N SER A 468 4.84 -0.94 29.77
CA SER A 468 4.73 -1.97 28.74
C SER A 468 5.83 -1.79 27.69
N PRO A 469 6.15 -2.82 26.88
CA PRO A 469 7.03 -2.66 25.73
C PRO A 469 6.62 -1.53 24.77
N VAL A 470 5.31 -1.33 24.59
CA VAL A 470 4.77 -0.30 23.70
C VAL A 470 4.94 1.08 24.32
N GLU A 471 4.59 1.23 25.60
CA GLU A 471 4.78 2.49 26.32
C GLU A 471 6.26 2.88 26.38
N ALA A 472 7.15 1.92 26.64
CA ALA A 472 8.59 2.15 26.65
C ALA A 472 9.10 2.71 25.31
N ARG A 473 8.64 2.16 24.19
CA ARG A 473 8.98 2.69 22.85
C ARG A 473 8.40 4.08 22.61
N SER A 474 7.21 4.35 23.13
CA SER A 474 6.48 5.61 22.88
C SER A 474 7.14 6.86 23.45
N PHE A 475 8.18 6.75 24.28
CA PHE A 475 8.89 7.92 24.80
C PHE A 475 10.38 7.99 24.43
N ILE A 476 10.83 7.11 23.53
CA ILE A 476 12.22 7.05 23.09
C ILE A 476 12.30 7.59 21.66
N ASN A 477 13.13 8.60 21.43
CA ASN A 477 13.40 9.11 20.10
C ASN A 477 14.44 8.21 19.40
N PHE A 478 14.07 7.62 18.25
CA PHE A 478 14.93 6.71 17.48
C PHE A 478 15.66 7.39 16.31
N ASN A 479 15.59 8.72 16.20
CA ASN A 479 16.26 9.44 15.13
C ASN A 479 17.76 9.13 15.06
N VAL A 480 18.22 8.72 13.88
CA VAL A 480 19.63 8.46 13.58
C VAL A 480 20.32 9.63 12.86
N GLY A 481 19.55 10.66 12.48
CA GLY A 481 20.01 11.86 11.80
C GLY A 481 20.63 12.91 12.72
N SER A 482 20.96 14.08 12.16
CA SER A 482 21.47 15.20 12.95
C SER A 482 20.37 15.81 13.82
N VAL A 483 20.59 15.84 15.14
CA VAL A 483 19.71 16.53 16.10
C VAL A 483 19.72 18.05 15.81
N PRO A 484 18.56 18.72 15.67
CA PRO A 484 18.48 20.16 15.49
C PRO A 484 19.17 20.96 16.60
N ALA A 485 19.71 22.12 16.25
CA ALA A 485 20.32 22.99 17.25
C ALA A 485 19.25 23.56 18.19
N GLY A 486 19.41 23.35 19.50
CA GLY A 486 18.47 23.83 20.52
C GLY A 486 17.44 22.81 20.97
N THR A 487 17.48 21.58 20.46
CA THR A 487 16.66 20.47 20.95
C THR A 487 16.89 20.24 22.44
N VAL A 488 15.79 20.05 23.17
CA VAL A 488 15.80 19.73 24.60
C VAL A 488 15.75 18.23 24.79
N ASP A 489 16.77 17.67 25.44
CA ASP A 489 16.72 16.29 25.89
C ASP A 489 15.89 16.19 27.18
N PHE A 490 14.73 15.53 27.09
CA PHE A 490 13.81 15.32 28.21
C PHE A 490 14.21 14.11 29.08
N PHE A 491 15.07 13.22 28.57
CA PHE A 491 15.51 11.99 29.23
C PHE A 491 17.04 11.78 29.14
N PRO A 492 17.88 12.75 29.57
CA PRO A 492 19.34 12.71 29.36
C PRO A 492 20.08 11.63 30.17
N ASN A 493 19.37 10.98 31.09
CA ASN A 493 19.91 9.95 31.96
C ASN A 493 19.15 8.63 31.77
N LEU A 494 18.61 8.39 30.57
CA LEU A 494 18.00 7.12 30.22
C LEU A 494 19.08 6.03 30.14
N GLY A 495 18.84 4.88 30.77
CA GLY A 495 19.76 3.74 30.69
C GLY A 495 19.61 3.01 29.35
N GLU A 496 20.68 2.33 28.90
CA GLU A 496 20.73 1.63 27.60
C GLU A 496 19.64 0.55 27.41
N ARG A 497 19.18 -0.05 28.51
CA ARG A 497 18.10 -1.04 28.50
C ARG A 497 17.12 -0.72 29.60
N LEU A 498 15.83 -0.81 29.30
CA LEU A 498 14.74 -0.50 30.23
C LEU A 498 13.93 -1.75 30.51
N PHE A 499 13.80 -2.13 31.78
CA PHE A 499 12.86 -3.20 32.16
C PHE A 499 11.42 -2.78 31.90
N THR A 500 10.63 -3.73 31.40
CA THR A 500 9.17 -3.60 31.27
C THR A 500 8.49 -4.46 32.33
N HIS A 501 7.20 -4.25 32.55
CA HIS A 501 6.41 -5.11 33.44
C HIS A 501 6.17 -6.50 32.84
N SER A 502 6.41 -6.69 31.53
CA SER A 502 6.14 -7.95 30.84
C SER A 502 7.24 -8.99 31.08
N SER A 503 6.84 -10.24 31.32
CA SER A 503 7.73 -11.38 31.52
C SER A 503 7.81 -12.31 30.28
N SER A 504 8.79 -13.22 30.24
CA SER A 504 8.85 -14.29 29.23
C SER A 504 8.33 -15.60 29.81
N VAL A 505 7.25 -16.14 29.24
CA VAL A 505 6.70 -17.45 29.64
C VAL A 505 7.52 -18.64 29.11
N LYS A 506 8.39 -18.41 28.11
CA LYS A 506 9.24 -19.47 27.52
C LYS A 506 10.57 -19.63 28.25
N GLN A 507 11.11 -18.54 28.79
CA GLN A 507 12.28 -18.52 29.66
C GLN A 507 11.90 -17.76 30.94
N ASP A 508 11.42 -18.48 31.94
CA ASP A 508 10.92 -17.95 33.21
C ASP A 508 11.92 -17.04 33.95
N GLY A 509 13.22 -17.30 33.80
CA GLY A 509 14.32 -16.45 34.29
C GLY A 509 14.49 -15.10 33.60
N SER A 510 13.68 -14.76 32.58
CA SER A 510 13.80 -13.54 31.79
C SER A 510 12.56 -12.65 31.86
N ALA A 511 12.80 -11.34 31.88
CA ALA A 511 11.80 -10.31 31.66
C ALA A 511 12.02 -9.66 30.29
N ARG A 512 10.99 -9.00 29.77
CA ARG A 512 11.10 -8.19 28.56
C ARG A 512 11.75 -6.85 28.92
N CYS A 513 12.64 -6.39 28.05
CA CYS A 513 13.26 -5.08 28.15
C CYS A 513 13.34 -4.44 26.77
N ILE A 514 13.43 -3.12 26.74
CA ILE A 514 13.64 -2.33 25.52
C ILE A 514 15.06 -1.81 25.52
N ASP A 515 15.80 -2.04 24.43
CA ASP A 515 17.04 -1.32 24.15
C ASP A 515 16.68 0.12 23.76
N SER A 516 17.17 1.09 24.54
CA SER A 516 16.78 2.49 24.39
C SER A 516 17.47 3.20 23.22
N GLN A 517 18.39 2.55 22.53
CA GLN A 517 19.09 3.12 21.38
C GLN A 517 18.39 2.80 20.06
N ASN A 518 17.74 1.64 19.97
CA ASN A 518 17.13 1.16 18.73
C ASN A 518 15.68 0.64 18.89
N GLY A 519 15.15 0.62 20.11
CA GLY A 519 13.77 0.19 20.39
C GLY A 519 13.56 -1.32 20.35
N GLU A 520 14.62 -2.12 20.22
CA GLU A 520 14.53 -3.57 20.11
C GLU A 520 13.95 -4.18 21.40
N LEU A 521 12.99 -5.10 21.22
CA LEU A 521 12.42 -5.86 22.33
C LEU A 521 13.31 -7.07 22.63
N GLU A 522 14.02 -7.00 23.75
CA GLU A 522 14.97 -8.01 24.17
C GLU A 522 14.45 -8.88 25.34
N LEU A 523 15.21 -9.92 25.67
CA LEU A 523 15.05 -10.73 26.88
C LEU A 523 16.18 -10.41 27.86
N CYS A 524 15.86 -9.70 28.94
CA CYS A 524 16.79 -9.39 30.01
C CYS A 524 16.68 -10.41 31.15
N ASN A 525 17.80 -10.74 31.78
CA ASN A 525 17.82 -11.68 32.91
C ASN A 525 17.23 -11.03 34.17
N LYS A 526 16.29 -11.70 34.83
CA LYS A 526 15.66 -11.15 36.04
C LYS A 526 16.61 -11.03 37.23
N ASN A 527 17.65 -11.88 37.29
CA ASN A 527 18.52 -12.02 38.45
C ASN A 527 19.87 -11.27 38.33
N ILE A 528 20.16 -10.65 37.18
CA ILE A 528 21.42 -9.93 36.96
C ILE A 528 21.16 -8.44 37.10
N ALA A 529 21.68 -7.85 38.17
CA ALA A 529 21.78 -6.40 38.29
C ALA A 529 22.92 -5.88 37.41
N GLY A 530 22.76 -4.68 36.82
CA GLY A 530 23.83 -3.98 36.11
C GLY A 530 23.73 -3.98 34.59
N SER A 531 22.79 -4.73 33.99
CA SER A 531 22.57 -4.73 32.54
C SER A 531 21.36 -3.91 32.10
N THR A 532 20.53 -3.43 33.04
CA THR A 532 19.20 -2.88 32.73
C THR A 532 18.79 -1.85 33.78
N GLY A 533 18.39 -0.67 33.32
CA GLY A 533 17.85 0.41 34.13
C GLY A 533 16.34 0.27 34.38
N ILE A 534 15.85 1.09 35.31
CA ILE A 534 14.41 1.24 35.59
C ILE A 534 14.00 2.67 35.25
N VAL A 535 12.91 2.77 34.49
CA VAL A 535 12.09 3.98 34.36
C VAL A 535 10.67 3.58 34.70
N ALA A 536 10.02 4.37 35.55
CA ALA A 536 8.62 4.18 35.85
C ALA A 536 7.73 5.06 34.96
N VAL A 537 6.52 4.57 34.72
CA VAL A 537 5.44 5.31 34.05
C VAL A 537 4.14 5.25 34.87
N SER A 538 3.25 6.19 34.63
CA SER A 538 1.89 6.23 35.19
C SER A 538 0.92 6.87 34.18
N GLY A 539 -0.37 6.57 34.30
CA GLY A 539 -1.34 6.84 33.25
C GLY A 539 -1.09 5.93 32.03
N GLY A 540 -1.42 6.44 30.85
CA GLY A 540 -1.36 5.67 29.61
C GLY A 540 -2.54 4.71 29.45
N ILE A 541 -2.73 4.24 28.22
CA ILE A 541 -3.85 3.39 27.82
C ILE A 541 -3.24 2.19 27.08
N GLU A 542 -2.97 1.08 27.77
CA GLU A 542 -2.74 -0.19 27.06
C GLU A 542 -3.89 -0.49 26.11
#